data_AF-A0A0Q6RXT2-F1
#
_entry.id   AF-A0A0Q6RXT2-F1
#
_cell.length_a   1.000
_cell.length_b   1.000
_cell.length_c   1.000
_cell.angle_alpha   90.00
_cell.angle_beta   90.00
_cell.angle_gamma   90.00
#
_symmetry.space_group_name_H-M   'P 1'
#
loop_
_entity.id
_entity.type
_entity.pdbx_description
1 polymer ?
#
loop_
_entity_poly.entity_id
_entity_poly.type
_entity_poly.pdbx_seq_one_letter_code
_entity_poly.pdbx_strand_id
1 'polypeptide(L)'
;MAIEPSVLLPPRLKAGDTIRFVSPASTPDKELILERARVLECLGFHVDFGPHAFDKFAYLAGRDEDRLADLNDALRDPHVRAIFATRGGKGSFRISEQLDFEAARRDPKPLVGFSDITALHLMLWKECRLIGIHGALMSDAEWPAEERSRDCLLQLLMSEADLTLHARESEPTIAATTEGVARGRLIGGNLSMIATCAGWALPDLTGAILLIEAAGIGIGQVDRELTMLRKARHLDRIAGVAIGQFTGFEDARYPVLVGLLRDHLGRFGVPILGGLPLGHGERPLSVPIGAMAVLDATDLRLTVSQSALN
;
A
#
# COMPACT_ATOMS: atom_id res chain seq x y z
N MET A 1 -27.40 10.81 12.65
CA MET A 1 -26.22 9.95 12.45
C MET A 1 -26.07 9.78 10.94
N ALA A 2 -25.03 10.36 10.34
CA ALA A 2 -24.76 10.09 8.93
C ALA A 2 -24.42 8.59 8.81
N ILE A 3 -25.10 7.89 7.91
CA ILE A 3 -24.76 6.51 7.58
C ILE A 3 -23.36 6.56 6.99
N GLU A 4 -22.40 5.93 7.65
CA GLU A 4 -21.05 5.80 7.11
C GLU A 4 -21.13 5.13 5.74
N PRO A 5 -20.54 5.70 4.67
CA PRO A 5 -20.58 5.06 3.36
C PRO A 5 -20.01 3.65 3.44
N SER A 6 -20.69 2.70 2.81
CA SER A 6 -20.31 1.28 2.82
C SER A 6 -18.90 1.11 2.25
N VAL A 7 -18.10 0.28 2.91
CA VAL A 7 -16.78 -0.12 2.40
C VAL A 7 -16.97 -0.99 1.16
N LEU A 8 -16.22 -0.71 0.11
CA LEU A 8 -16.23 -1.53 -1.09
C LEU A 8 -15.16 -2.60 -0.97
N LEU A 9 -15.62 -3.85 -0.87
CA LEU A 9 -14.77 -5.03 -0.91
C LEU A 9 -14.67 -5.56 -2.33
N PRO A 10 -13.46 -5.67 -2.88
CA PRO A 10 -13.27 -6.41 -4.11
C PRO A 10 -13.61 -7.90 -3.95
N PRO A 11 -14.28 -8.53 -4.92
CA PRO A 11 -14.47 -9.98 -4.95
C PRO A 11 -13.14 -10.73 -4.96
N ARG A 12 -13.15 -11.95 -4.42
CA ARG A 12 -12.00 -12.86 -4.48
C ARG A 12 -11.75 -13.34 -5.90
N LEU A 13 -10.47 -13.45 -6.23
CA LEU A 13 -10.01 -14.00 -7.49
C LEU A 13 -10.08 -15.53 -7.47
N LYS A 14 -10.32 -16.09 -8.64
CA LYS A 14 -10.22 -17.52 -8.94
C LYS A 14 -9.39 -17.72 -10.20
N ALA A 15 -8.88 -18.94 -10.40
CA ALA A 15 -8.25 -19.30 -11.67
C ALA A 15 -9.23 -19.03 -12.83
N GLY A 16 -8.69 -18.51 -13.93
CA GLY A 16 -9.43 -18.01 -15.09
C GLY A 16 -9.85 -16.53 -15.01
N ASP A 17 -9.72 -15.88 -13.85
CA ASP A 17 -9.95 -14.44 -13.76
C ASP A 17 -8.82 -13.66 -14.46
N THR A 18 -9.16 -12.46 -14.96
CA THR A 18 -8.20 -11.59 -15.66
C THR A 18 -7.56 -10.59 -14.71
N ILE A 19 -6.24 -10.47 -14.77
CA ILE A 19 -5.42 -9.47 -14.08
C ILE A 19 -4.84 -8.53 -15.14
N ARG A 20 -5.14 -7.23 -15.03
CA ARG A 20 -4.59 -6.20 -15.93
C ARG A 20 -3.44 -5.47 -15.28
N PHE A 21 -2.30 -5.42 -15.96
CA PHE A 21 -1.16 -4.61 -15.56
C PHE A 21 -1.25 -3.21 -16.15
N VAL A 22 -1.02 -2.19 -15.32
CA VAL A 22 -1.02 -0.77 -15.70
C VAL A 22 0.16 -0.06 -15.07
N SER A 23 0.62 1.04 -15.69
CA SER A 23 1.82 1.77 -15.24
C SER A 23 1.48 3.21 -14.86
N PRO A 24 0.89 3.46 -13.69
CA PRO A 24 0.37 4.78 -13.35
C PRO A 24 1.46 5.74 -12.85
N ALA A 25 2.71 5.31 -12.74
CA ALA A 25 3.81 6.06 -12.16
C ALA A 25 5.05 6.04 -13.07
N SER A 26 6.19 5.57 -12.58
CA SER A 26 7.44 5.51 -13.34
C SER A 26 7.46 4.31 -14.29
N THR A 27 8.25 4.43 -15.36
CA THR A 27 8.46 3.36 -16.34
C THR A 27 8.97 2.09 -15.66
N PRO A 28 8.30 0.94 -15.86
CA PRO A 28 8.78 -0.34 -15.34
C PRO A 28 9.90 -0.92 -16.21
N ASP A 29 10.62 -1.90 -15.67
CA ASP A 29 11.43 -2.81 -16.49
C ASP A 29 10.49 -3.78 -17.21
N LYS A 30 10.51 -3.79 -18.55
CA LYS A 30 9.51 -4.52 -19.33
C LYS A 30 9.69 -6.02 -19.16
N GLU A 31 10.92 -6.49 -19.23
CA GLU A 31 11.28 -7.90 -19.14
C GLU A 31 10.85 -8.48 -17.79
N LEU A 32 11.12 -7.76 -16.69
CA LEU A 32 10.70 -8.15 -15.34
C LEU A 32 9.16 -8.24 -15.20
N ILE A 33 8.41 -7.31 -15.79
CA ILE A 33 6.95 -7.36 -15.76
C ILE A 33 6.40 -8.53 -16.57
N LEU A 34 7.00 -8.84 -17.72
CA LEU A 34 6.60 -10.01 -18.51
C LEU A 34 6.89 -11.32 -17.78
N GLU A 35 7.97 -11.39 -16.99
CA GLU A 35 8.23 -12.54 -16.12
C GLU A 35 7.18 -12.68 -15.02
N ARG A 36 6.82 -11.57 -14.35
CA ARG A 36 5.74 -11.54 -13.35
C ARG A 36 4.39 -11.96 -13.94
N ALA A 37 4.09 -11.54 -15.17
CA ALA A 37 2.90 -11.97 -15.89
C ALA A 37 2.88 -13.49 -16.13
N ARG A 38 4.00 -14.06 -16.62
CA ARG A 38 4.12 -15.52 -16.81
C ARG A 38 3.92 -16.30 -15.52
N VAL A 39 4.38 -15.79 -14.38
CA VAL A 39 4.13 -16.43 -13.07
C VAL A 39 2.63 -16.52 -12.80
N LEU A 40 1.86 -15.45 -13.04
CA LEU A 40 0.42 -15.43 -12.86
C LEU A 40 -0.31 -16.34 -13.87
N GLU A 41 0.14 -16.38 -15.13
CA GLU A 41 -0.38 -17.30 -16.15
C GLU A 41 -0.18 -18.76 -15.75
N CYS A 42 1.01 -19.12 -15.23
CA CYS A 42 1.30 -20.45 -14.70
C CYS A 42 0.42 -20.82 -13.49
N LEU A 43 -0.08 -19.82 -12.75
CA LEU A 43 -1.03 -19.99 -11.65
C LEU A 43 -2.49 -20.06 -12.12
N GLY A 44 -2.73 -19.98 -13.42
CA GLY A 44 -4.05 -20.14 -14.04
C GLY A 44 -4.84 -18.85 -14.23
N PHE A 45 -4.22 -17.67 -14.09
CA PHE A 45 -4.87 -16.40 -14.41
C PHE A 45 -4.71 -16.04 -15.90
N HIS A 46 -5.64 -15.24 -16.41
CA HIS A 46 -5.40 -14.51 -17.66
C HIS A 46 -4.71 -13.19 -17.33
N VAL A 47 -3.69 -12.83 -18.09
CA VAL A 47 -2.95 -11.57 -17.88
C VAL A 47 -2.99 -10.74 -19.15
N ASP A 48 -3.32 -9.46 -19.01
CA ASP A 48 -3.17 -8.48 -20.06
C ASP A 48 -2.56 -7.17 -19.55
N PHE A 49 -2.34 -6.23 -20.46
CA PHE A 49 -1.66 -4.97 -20.22
C PHE A 49 -2.51 -3.82 -20.73
N GLY A 50 -2.52 -2.71 -20.00
CA GLY A 50 -2.97 -1.43 -20.54
C GLY A 50 -2.16 -1.08 -21.81
N PRO A 51 -2.78 -0.48 -22.85
CA PRO A 51 -2.10 -0.09 -24.07
C PRO A 51 -0.80 0.71 -23.86
N HIS A 52 -0.72 1.49 -22.77
CA HIS A 52 0.40 2.36 -22.46
C HIS A 52 1.30 1.83 -21.34
N ALA A 53 1.10 0.58 -20.89
CA ALA A 53 1.81 0.02 -19.74
C ALA A 53 3.34 0.02 -19.88
N PHE A 54 3.88 0.10 -21.11
CA PHE A 54 5.32 0.12 -21.37
C PHE A 54 5.82 1.40 -22.03
N ASP A 55 4.97 2.43 -22.10
CA ASP A 55 5.35 3.72 -22.66
C ASP A 55 6.41 4.42 -21.81
N LYS A 56 7.15 5.32 -22.46
CA LYS A 56 8.22 6.11 -21.84
C LYS A 56 8.02 7.57 -22.18
N PHE A 57 7.86 8.40 -21.16
CA PHE A 57 7.76 9.84 -21.31
C PHE A 57 8.50 10.54 -20.17
N ALA A 58 9.70 11.07 -20.46
CA ALA A 58 10.63 11.56 -19.44
C ALA A 58 10.88 10.50 -18.34
N TYR A 59 10.57 10.80 -17.08
CA TYR A 59 10.72 9.88 -15.94
C TYR A 59 9.43 9.07 -15.63
N LEU A 60 8.42 9.15 -16.51
CA LEU A 60 7.08 8.58 -16.34
C LEU A 60 6.80 7.49 -17.38
N ALA A 61 5.89 6.57 -17.02
CA ALA A 61 5.42 5.49 -17.89
C ALA A 61 4.35 5.98 -18.91
N GLY A 62 4.64 7.04 -19.66
CA GLY A 62 3.70 7.68 -20.58
C GLY A 62 3.18 9.03 -20.09
N ARG A 63 2.35 9.69 -20.90
CA ARG A 63 1.73 10.97 -20.53
C ARG A 63 0.69 10.78 -19.43
N ASP A 64 0.18 11.86 -18.87
CA ASP A 64 -0.84 11.79 -17.82
C ASP A 64 -2.13 11.17 -18.36
N GLU A 65 -2.51 11.55 -19.58
CA GLU A 65 -3.71 11.06 -20.25
C GLU A 65 -3.62 9.57 -20.57
N ASP A 66 -2.46 9.11 -21.03
CA ASP A 66 -2.19 7.70 -21.39
C ASP A 66 -2.27 6.80 -20.15
N ARG A 67 -1.56 7.18 -19.06
CA ARG A 67 -1.55 6.43 -17.80
C ARG A 67 -2.92 6.42 -17.12
N LEU A 68 -3.66 7.52 -17.22
CA LEU A 68 -5.02 7.63 -16.71
C LEU A 68 -6.00 6.78 -17.52
N ALA A 69 -5.86 6.76 -18.85
CA ALA A 69 -6.67 5.93 -19.73
C ALA A 69 -6.52 4.44 -19.37
N ASP A 70 -5.27 3.94 -19.26
CA ASP A 70 -4.99 2.56 -18.84
C ASP A 70 -5.68 2.19 -17.51
N LEU A 71 -5.57 3.05 -16.49
CA LEU A 71 -6.22 2.84 -15.19
C LEU A 71 -7.75 2.82 -15.29
N ASN A 72 -8.32 3.82 -15.95
CA ASN A 72 -9.76 3.98 -16.04
C ASN A 72 -10.40 2.89 -16.91
N ASP A 73 -9.73 2.44 -17.95
CA ASP A 73 -10.19 1.33 -18.77
C ASP A 73 -10.16 0.01 -17.99
N ALA A 74 -9.13 -0.22 -17.17
CA ALA A 74 -9.09 -1.36 -16.27
C ALA A 74 -10.22 -1.34 -15.21
N LEU A 75 -10.54 -0.15 -14.67
CA LEU A 75 -11.67 0.03 -13.75
C LEU A 75 -13.03 -0.23 -14.42
N ARG A 76 -13.20 0.19 -15.68
CA ARG A 76 -14.47 0.04 -16.42
C ARG A 76 -14.71 -1.37 -16.96
N ASP A 77 -13.65 -2.09 -17.29
CA ASP A 77 -13.73 -3.38 -17.96
C ASP A 77 -14.25 -4.47 -17.01
N PRO A 78 -15.46 -5.02 -17.21
CA PRO A 78 -16.03 -6.03 -16.31
C PRO A 78 -15.29 -7.37 -16.35
N HIS A 79 -14.44 -7.61 -17.34
CA HIS A 79 -13.64 -8.84 -17.43
C HIS A 79 -12.38 -8.78 -16.55
N VAL A 80 -11.88 -7.58 -16.25
CA VAL A 80 -10.74 -7.39 -15.35
C VAL A 80 -11.18 -7.55 -13.90
N ARG A 81 -10.57 -8.49 -13.17
CA ARG A 81 -10.88 -8.76 -11.76
C ARG A 81 -9.83 -8.25 -10.78
N ALA A 82 -8.62 -7.92 -11.24
CA ALA A 82 -7.63 -7.18 -10.46
C ALA A 82 -6.77 -6.27 -11.34
N ILE A 83 -6.31 -5.16 -10.76
CA ILE A 83 -5.42 -4.20 -11.40
C ILE A 83 -4.08 -4.24 -10.69
N PHE A 84 -3.01 -4.56 -11.41
CA PHE A 84 -1.65 -4.59 -10.87
C PHE A 84 -0.87 -3.38 -11.39
N ALA A 85 -0.42 -2.53 -10.48
CA ALA A 85 0.55 -1.50 -10.83
C ALA A 85 1.90 -2.18 -11.12
N THR A 86 2.46 -1.93 -12.30
CA THR A 86 3.75 -2.50 -12.72
C THR A 86 4.89 -2.04 -11.81
N ARG A 87 4.89 -0.76 -11.41
CA ARG A 87 5.85 -0.16 -10.50
C ARG A 87 5.26 1.09 -9.83
N GLY A 88 5.80 1.44 -8.66
CA GLY A 88 5.70 2.79 -8.10
C GLY A 88 6.64 3.79 -8.79
N GLY A 89 7.35 4.61 -8.01
CA GLY A 89 8.29 5.62 -8.52
C GLY A 89 7.76 7.04 -8.33
N LYS A 90 7.39 7.71 -9.42
CA LYS A 90 6.77 9.05 -9.40
C LYS A 90 5.65 9.15 -10.43
N GLY A 91 4.59 9.85 -10.07
CA GLY A 91 3.65 10.43 -11.02
C GLY A 91 2.20 10.00 -10.88
N SER A 92 1.86 9.02 -10.05
CA SER A 92 0.47 8.64 -9.82
C SER A 92 -0.33 9.77 -9.15
N PHE A 93 0.33 10.60 -8.33
CA PHE A 93 -0.27 11.78 -7.71
C PHE A 93 -0.78 12.82 -8.72
N ARG A 94 -0.27 12.84 -9.97
CA ARG A 94 -0.73 13.76 -11.03
C ARG A 94 -2.09 13.38 -11.60
N ILE A 95 -2.44 12.09 -11.54
CA ILE A 95 -3.64 11.54 -12.18
C ILE A 95 -4.69 11.07 -11.17
N SER A 96 -4.33 11.03 -9.88
CA SER A 96 -5.14 10.40 -8.82
C SER A 96 -6.57 10.96 -8.74
N GLU A 97 -6.77 12.28 -8.82
CA GLU A 97 -8.10 12.92 -8.72
C GLU A 97 -9.01 12.66 -9.94
N GLN A 98 -8.47 12.09 -11.01
CA GLN A 98 -9.18 11.91 -12.29
C GLN A 98 -9.60 10.45 -12.52
N LEU A 99 -9.40 9.57 -11.53
CA LEU A 99 -9.84 8.18 -11.60
C LEU A 99 -11.36 8.11 -11.77
N ASP A 100 -11.82 7.10 -12.50
CA ASP A 100 -13.24 6.84 -12.70
C ASP A 100 -13.83 6.18 -11.44
N PHE A 101 -14.10 7.02 -10.45
CA PHE A 101 -14.65 6.62 -9.15
C PHE A 101 -16.02 5.96 -9.27
N GLU A 102 -16.83 6.33 -10.26
CA GLU A 102 -18.12 5.69 -10.54
C GLU A 102 -17.93 4.26 -11.06
N ALA A 103 -16.96 4.03 -11.95
CA ALA A 103 -16.60 2.67 -12.35
C ALA A 103 -16.10 1.83 -11.16
N ALA A 104 -15.26 2.41 -10.30
CA ALA A 104 -14.77 1.75 -9.09
C ALA A 104 -15.91 1.40 -8.10
N ARG A 105 -16.93 2.25 -7.97
CA ARG A 105 -18.14 1.96 -7.15
C ARG A 105 -19.00 0.87 -7.77
N ARG A 106 -19.15 0.88 -9.10
CA ARG A 106 -20.03 -0.05 -9.84
C ARG A 106 -19.48 -1.48 -9.86
N ASP A 107 -18.18 -1.64 -10.05
CA ASP A 107 -17.50 -2.94 -10.09
C ASP A 107 -16.16 -2.87 -9.34
N PRO A 108 -16.18 -2.97 -7.99
CA PRO A 108 -14.98 -2.86 -7.19
C PRO A 108 -14.00 -4.00 -7.49
N LYS A 109 -12.75 -3.63 -7.73
CA LYS A 109 -11.62 -4.55 -7.98
C LYS A 109 -10.38 -4.08 -7.23
N PRO A 110 -9.51 -4.99 -6.75
CA PRO A 110 -8.35 -4.57 -5.99
C PRO A 110 -7.33 -3.92 -6.92
N LEU A 111 -6.84 -2.74 -6.54
CA LEU A 111 -5.57 -2.22 -7.01
C LEU A 111 -4.46 -2.84 -6.15
N VAL A 112 -3.45 -3.42 -6.79
CA VAL A 112 -2.24 -3.95 -6.13
C VAL A 112 -1.07 -3.05 -6.48
N GLY A 113 -0.40 -2.53 -5.45
CA GLY A 113 0.82 -1.73 -5.61
C GLY A 113 1.21 -1.04 -4.31
N PHE A 114 2.42 -0.52 -4.23
CA PHE A 114 2.94 0.18 -3.05
C PHE A 114 3.82 1.37 -3.46
N SER A 115 4.51 2.02 -2.52
CA SER A 115 5.35 3.20 -2.81
C SER A 115 4.49 4.38 -3.34
N ASP A 116 4.83 4.95 -4.50
CA ASP A 116 4.06 6.00 -5.18
C ASP A 116 2.56 5.67 -5.32
N ILE A 117 2.21 4.39 -5.52
CA ILE A 117 0.82 3.90 -5.64
C ILE A 117 -0.03 4.16 -4.39
N THR A 118 0.61 4.47 -3.26
CA THR A 118 -0.08 4.96 -2.05
C THR A 118 -1.03 6.12 -2.38
N ALA A 119 -0.69 7.04 -3.29
CA ALA A 119 -1.60 8.13 -3.67
C ALA A 119 -2.93 7.62 -4.26
N LEU A 120 -2.88 6.58 -5.09
CA LEU A 120 -4.07 5.95 -5.66
C LEU A 120 -4.88 5.23 -4.60
N HIS A 121 -4.22 4.49 -3.68
CA HIS A 121 -4.91 3.84 -2.56
C HIS A 121 -5.64 4.84 -1.67
N LEU A 122 -4.98 5.95 -1.31
CA LEU A 122 -5.59 6.99 -0.47
C LEU A 122 -6.77 7.64 -1.19
N MET A 123 -6.64 7.92 -2.49
CA MET A 123 -7.72 8.52 -3.28
C MET A 123 -8.91 7.59 -3.46
N LEU A 124 -8.69 6.33 -3.85
CA LEU A 124 -9.74 5.32 -3.98
C LEU A 124 -10.47 5.09 -2.65
N TRP A 125 -9.74 5.12 -1.54
CA TRP A 125 -10.33 5.05 -0.21
C TRP A 125 -11.15 6.31 0.14
N LYS A 126 -10.59 7.49 -0.10
CA LYS A 126 -11.25 8.78 0.19
C LYS A 126 -12.55 8.93 -0.58
N GLU A 127 -12.55 8.64 -1.88
CA GLU A 127 -13.70 8.88 -2.74
C GLU A 127 -14.71 7.72 -2.69
N CYS A 128 -14.26 6.47 -2.64
CA CYS A 128 -15.14 5.31 -2.79
C CYS A 128 -15.08 4.31 -1.64
N ARG A 129 -14.20 4.48 -0.65
CA ARG A 129 -13.92 3.47 0.40
C ARG A 129 -13.58 2.10 -0.17
N LEU A 130 -12.90 2.08 -1.31
CA LEU A 130 -12.41 0.86 -1.95
C LEU A 130 -11.16 0.34 -1.25
N ILE A 131 -11.20 -0.91 -0.83
CA ILE A 131 -10.02 -1.59 -0.28
C ILE A 131 -9.04 -1.92 -1.41
N GLY A 132 -7.80 -1.47 -1.24
CA GLY A 132 -6.67 -1.82 -2.10
C GLY A 132 -5.71 -2.77 -1.39
N ILE A 133 -4.65 -3.18 -2.09
CA ILE A 133 -3.56 -3.98 -1.51
C ILE A 133 -2.25 -3.21 -1.64
N HIS A 134 -1.68 -2.85 -0.50
CA HIS A 134 -0.31 -2.35 -0.41
C HIS A 134 0.65 -3.53 -0.48
N GLY A 135 1.30 -3.70 -1.62
CA GLY A 135 2.27 -4.75 -1.85
C GLY A 135 2.52 -4.98 -3.34
N ALA A 136 3.24 -6.04 -3.65
CA ALA A 136 3.53 -6.47 -5.02
C ALA A 136 3.61 -7.99 -5.08
N LEU A 137 3.48 -8.55 -6.29
CA LEU A 137 3.63 -9.99 -6.53
C LEU A 137 5.01 -10.49 -6.10
N MET A 138 6.01 -9.67 -6.39
CA MET A 138 7.42 -9.93 -6.24
C MET A 138 8.09 -8.59 -5.90
N SER A 139 9.07 -8.58 -5.00
CA SER A 139 9.90 -7.41 -4.74
C SER A 139 10.95 -7.27 -5.85
N ASP A 140 11.71 -6.18 -5.81
CA ASP A 140 12.80 -5.93 -6.76
C ASP A 140 14.13 -6.54 -6.27
N ALA A 141 14.15 -7.20 -5.09
CA ALA A 141 15.34 -7.76 -4.47
C ALA A 141 15.62 -9.19 -5.01
N GLU A 142 16.72 -9.30 -5.74
CA GLU A 142 17.36 -10.50 -6.33
C GLU A 142 16.60 -11.83 -6.36
N TRP A 143 16.36 -12.29 -7.58
CA TRP A 143 15.92 -13.64 -7.90
C TRP A 143 17.02 -14.68 -7.57
N PRO A 144 16.71 -15.85 -6.96
CA PRO A 144 15.38 -16.36 -6.56
C PRO A 144 15.18 -16.32 -5.03
N ALA A 145 14.21 -15.56 -4.52
CA ALA A 145 13.84 -15.62 -3.09
C ALA A 145 12.50 -14.92 -2.74
N GLU A 146 11.37 -15.25 -3.38
CA GLU A 146 10.12 -14.47 -3.14
C GLU A 146 8.80 -15.25 -3.05
N GLU A 147 8.84 -16.57 -2.93
CA GLU A 147 7.62 -17.39 -2.82
C GLU A 147 6.68 -16.87 -1.73
N ARG A 148 7.21 -16.48 -0.56
CA ARG A 148 6.41 -15.97 0.54
C ARG A 148 5.68 -14.65 0.22
N SER A 149 6.29 -13.75 -0.54
CA SER A 149 5.68 -12.47 -0.94
C SER A 149 4.54 -12.70 -1.92
N ARG A 150 4.78 -13.56 -2.91
CA ARG A 150 3.78 -14.04 -3.87
C ARG A 150 2.63 -14.74 -3.17
N ASP A 151 2.93 -15.72 -2.33
CA ASP A 151 1.93 -16.55 -1.65
C ASP A 151 1.07 -15.73 -0.69
N CYS A 152 1.68 -14.74 -0.01
CA CYS A 152 0.94 -13.76 0.77
C CYS A 152 -0.04 -12.98 -0.11
N LEU A 153 0.40 -12.40 -1.23
CA LEU A 153 -0.48 -11.67 -2.13
C LEU A 153 -1.62 -12.55 -2.68
N LEU A 154 -1.32 -13.77 -3.12
CA LEU A 154 -2.31 -14.71 -3.61
C LEU A 154 -3.32 -15.10 -2.53
N GLN A 155 -2.87 -15.30 -1.29
CA GLN A 155 -3.76 -15.51 -0.15
C GLN A 155 -4.74 -14.33 0.00
N LEU A 156 -4.28 -13.08 -0.07
CA LEU A 156 -5.16 -11.91 0.03
C LEU A 156 -6.17 -11.83 -1.13
N LEU A 157 -5.74 -12.19 -2.33
CA LEU A 157 -6.59 -12.10 -3.53
C LEU A 157 -7.62 -13.22 -3.60
N MET A 158 -7.30 -14.42 -3.10
CA MET A 158 -8.10 -15.63 -3.34
C MET A 158 -8.81 -16.18 -2.10
N SER A 159 -8.40 -15.79 -0.89
CA SER A 159 -8.95 -16.32 0.37
C SER A 159 -9.76 -15.29 1.16
N GLU A 160 -10.71 -15.77 1.95
CA GLU A 160 -11.45 -14.99 2.94
C GLU A 160 -10.79 -15.00 4.33
N ALA A 161 -9.69 -15.74 4.50
CA ALA A 161 -9.01 -15.86 5.78
C ALA A 161 -8.28 -14.55 6.14
N ASP A 162 -8.50 -14.07 7.36
CA ASP A 162 -7.78 -12.93 7.92
C ASP A 162 -6.25 -13.13 7.79
N LEU A 163 -5.54 -12.02 7.53
CA LEU A 163 -4.09 -12.01 7.42
C LEU A 163 -3.49 -11.65 8.78
N THR A 164 -2.59 -12.49 9.30
CA THR A 164 -1.76 -12.12 10.45
C THR A 164 -0.30 -11.95 10.01
N LEU A 165 0.23 -10.76 10.25
CA LEU A 165 1.63 -10.41 10.06
C LEU A 165 2.32 -10.34 11.41
N HIS A 166 3.54 -10.86 11.47
CA HIS A 166 4.40 -10.77 12.64
C HIS A 166 5.55 -9.82 12.37
N ALA A 167 5.87 -8.97 13.34
CA ALA A 167 7.06 -8.17 13.29
C ALA A 167 8.31 -9.06 13.33
N ARG A 168 9.37 -8.62 12.67
CA ARG A 168 10.65 -9.32 12.59
C ARG A 168 11.68 -8.57 13.43
N GLU A 169 12.38 -9.28 14.29
CA GLU A 169 13.48 -8.71 15.08
C GLU A 169 14.64 -8.20 14.22
N SER A 170 14.78 -8.74 12.99
CA SER A 170 15.80 -8.30 12.03
C SER A 170 15.53 -6.92 11.44
N GLU A 171 14.29 -6.42 11.52
CA GLU A 171 13.93 -5.10 10.99
C GLU A 171 14.29 -4.03 12.02
N PRO A 172 15.15 -3.05 11.72
CA PRO A 172 15.60 -2.07 12.70
C PRO A 172 14.46 -1.26 13.35
N THR A 173 13.34 -1.11 12.64
CA THR A 173 12.15 -0.43 13.15
C THR A 173 11.46 -1.17 14.30
N ILE A 174 11.80 -2.44 14.57
CA ILE A 174 11.32 -3.19 15.76
C ILE A 174 11.62 -2.44 17.06
N ALA A 175 12.73 -1.70 17.08
CA ALA A 175 13.10 -0.91 18.23
C ALA A 175 12.12 0.26 18.47
N ALA A 176 11.27 0.67 17.52
CA ALA A 176 10.25 1.69 17.76
C ALA A 176 9.01 1.17 18.50
N THR A 177 8.87 -0.15 18.67
CA THR A 177 7.69 -0.80 19.24
C THR A 177 7.44 -0.41 20.71
N THR A 178 6.17 -0.24 21.06
CA THR A 178 5.66 -0.04 22.43
C THR A 178 4.79 -1.22 22.85
N GLU A 179 4.15 -1.15 24.01
CA GLU A 179 3.12 -2.11 24.42
C GLU A 179 1.71 -1.63 24.02
N GLY A 180 0.74 -2.55 24.10
CA GLY A 180 -0.68 -2.25 23.98
C GLY A 180 -1.33 -2.75 22.68
N VAL A 181 -2.66 -2.61 22.63
CA VAL A 181 -3.49 -3.10 21.52
C VAL A 181 -4.32 -1.96 20.97
N ALA A 182 -4.33 -1.82 19.65
CA ALA A 182 -5.14 -0.87 18.91
C ALA A 182 -6.04 -1.59 17.92
N ARG A 183 -7.25 -1.07 17.71
CA ARG A 183 -8.18 -1.53 16.68
C ARG A 183 -8.62 -0.34 15.85
N GLY A 184 -8.58 -0.49 14.53
CA GLY A 184 -8.92 0.57 13.60
C GLY A 184 -8.79 0.11 12.16
N ARG A 185 -9.15 0.97 11.21
CA ARG A 185 -8.86 0.70 9.81
C ARG A 185 -7.37 0.89 9.55
N LEU A 186 -6.74 -0.03 8.84
CA LEU A 186 -5.36 0.15 8.41
C LEU A 186 -5.32 1.09 7.20
N ILE A 187 -4.81 2.30 7.38
CA ILE A 187 -4.70 3.32 6.34
C ILE A 187 -3.26 3.81 6.28
N GLY A 188 -2.72 3.99 5.08
CA GLY A 188 -1.37 4.53 4.90
C GLY A 188 -0.61 3.84 3.78
N GLY A 189 0.69 3.60 4.01
CA GLY A 189 1.64 3.14 3.00
C GLY A 189 2.92 3.96 3.05
N ASN A 190 3.35 4.49 1.90
CA ASN A 190 4.59 5.24 1.81
C ASN A 190 4.50 6.62 2.51
N LEU A 191 5.39 6.89 3.47
CA LEU A 191 5.39 8.13 4.27
C LEU A 191 5.43 9.39 3.41
N SER A 192 6.30 9.42 2.39
CA SER A 192 6.43 10.59 1.52
C SER A 192 5.18 10.82 0.69
N MET A 193 4.48 9.75 0.28
CA MET A 193 3.20 9.88 -0.43
C MET A 193 2.07 10.30 0.50
N ILE A 194 2.02 9.80 1.73
CA ILE A 194 1.07 10.26 2.75
C ILE A 194 1.23 11.77 2.97
N ALA A 195 2.47 12.23 3.17
CA ALA A 195 2.77 13.65 3.34
C ALA A 195 2.44 14.48 2.09
N THR A 196 2.71 13.95 0.89
CA THR A 196 2.34 14.58 -0.39
C THR A 196 0.82 14.74 -0.52
N CYS A 197 0.06 13.77 -0.01
CA CYS A 197 -1.41 13.70 -0.11
C CYS A 197 -2.15 14.51 0.96
N ALA A 198 -1.46 15.00 2.00
CA ALA A 198 -2.06 15.57 3.21
C ALA A 198 -3.17 16.61 2.96
N GLY A 199 -3.03 17.46 1.94
CA GLY A 199 -3.99 18.52 1.65
C GLY A 199 -5.12 18.19 0.67
N TRP A 200 -5.08 17.03 -0.02
CA TRP A 200 -5.97 16.79 -1.17
C TRP A 200 -6.47 15.35 -1.30
N ALA A 201 -5.69 14.35 -0.87
CA ALA A 201 -6.05 12.93 -0.99
C ALA A 201 -6.01 12.14 0.32
N LEU A 202 -5.34 12.64 1.36
CA LEU A 202 -5.25 11.93 2.64
C LEU A 202 -6.64 11.89 3.31
N PRO A 203 -7.26 10.71 3.50
CA PRO A 203 -8.53 10.57 4.20
C PRO A 203 -8.40 10.96 5.68
N ASP A 204 -9.54 11.17 6.35
CA ASP A 204 -9.57 11.30 7.82
C ASP A 204 -9.02 10.03 8.47
N LEU A 205 -7.99 10.19 9.30
CA LEU A 205 -7.31 9.11 10.01
C LEU A 205 -7.86 8.91 11.44
N THR A 206 -8.95 9.57 11.79
CA THR A 206 -9.61 9.41 13.09
C THR A 206 -9.97 7.94 13.34
N GLY A 207 -9.40 7.35 14.39
CA GLY A 207 -9.58 5.94 14.75
C GLY A 207 -8.82 4.95 13.84
N ALA A 208 -8.01 5.42 12.90
CA ALA A 208 -7.24 4.56 11.99
C ALA A 208 -5.95 4.05 12.67
N ILE A 209 -5.52 2.86 12.28
CA ILE A 209 -4.13 2.42 12.47
C ILE A 209 -3.34 2.96 11.27
N LEU A 210 -2.40 3.86 11.52
CA LEU A 210 -1.58 4.46 10.48
C LEU A 210 -0.44 3.51 10.09
N LEU A 211 -0.41 3.07 8.83
CA LEU A 211 0.73 2.36 8.25
C LEU A 211 1.72 3.36 7.66
N ILE A 212 3.00 3.28 8.06
CA ILE A 212 4.10 4.03 7.43
C ILE A 212 5.27 3.12 7.06
N GLU A 213 5.76 3.27 5.84
CA GLU A 213 7.02 2.70 5.34
C GLU A 213 7.74 3.76 4.50
N ALA A 214 9.05 3.61 4.29
CA ALA A 214 9.80 4.55 3.48
C ALA A 214 11.03 3.92 2.82
N ALA A 215 11.43 4.46 1.68
CA ALA A 215 12.58 3.96 0.93
C ALA A 215 13.35 5.10 0.27
N GLY A 216 14.68 5.08 0.42
CA GLY A 216 15.57 5.98 -0.31
C GLY A 216 15.40 7.47 0.05
N ILE A 217 14.95 7.76 1.27
CA ILE A 217 14.81 9.13 1.80
C ILE A 217 15.77 9.38 2.96
N GLY A 218 16.19 10.63 3.16
CA GLY A 218 17.04 11.00 4.29
C GLY A 218 16.28 11.16 5.60
N ILE A 219 16.97 11.06 6.75
CA ILE A 219 16.36 11.25 8.08
C ILE A 219 15.66 12.62 8.20
N GLY A 220 16.28 13.68 7.68
CA GLY A 220 15.66 15.01 7.69
C GLY A 220 14.38 15.10 6.84
N GLN A 221 14.22 14.23 5.84
CA GLN A 221 12.97 14.12 5.10
C GLN A 221 11.89 13.42 5.91
N VAL A 222 12.22 12.33 6.61
CA VAL A 222 11.30 11.67 7.57
C VAL A 222 10.82 12.66 8.62
N ASP A 223 11.73 13.43 9.21
CA ASP A 223 11.44 14.46 10.22
C ASP A 223 10.46 15.51 9.69
N ARG A 224 10.76 16.06 8.50
CA ARG A 224 9.92 17.06 7.86
C ARG A 224 8.53 16.53 7.57
N GLU A 225 8.42 15.31 7.05
CA GLU A 225 7.15 14.71 6.65
C GLU A 225 6.24 14.43 7.86
N LEU A 226 6.79 13.83 8.93
CA LEU A 226 6.05 13.64 10.19
C LEU A 226 5.70 14.98 10.85
N THR A 227 6.60 15.96 10.82
CA THR A 227 6.32 17.31 11.32
C THR A 227 5.16 17.97 10.59
N MET A 228 5.12 17.87 9.25
CA MET A 228 4.06 18.46 8.44
C MET A 228 2.71 17.79 8.70
N LEU A 229 2.67 16.46 8.76
CA LEU A 229 1.44 15.71 9.08
C LEU A 229 0.90 16.08 10.47
N ARG A 230 1.79 16.21 11.46
CA ARG A 230 1.44 16.65 12.81
C ARG A 230 0.94 18.11 12.82
N LYS A 231 1.65 19.03 12.15
CA LYS A 231 1.25 20.46 12.13
C LYS A 231 -0.08 20.67 11.42
N ALA A 232 -0.39 19.85 10.41
CA ALA A 232 -1.69 19.81 9.75
C ALA A 232 -2.74 19.00 10.53
N ARG A 233 -2.39 18.44 11.69
CA ARG A 233 -3.28 17.75 12.62
C ARG A 233 -3.90 16.45 12.11
N HIS A 234 -3.33 15.86 11.05
CA HIS A 234 -3.81 14.59 10.51
C HIS A 234 -3.62 13.41 11.47
N LEU A 235 -2.69 13.54 12.43
CA LEU A 235 -2.30 12.46 13.33
C LEU A 235 -2.98 12.53 14.71
N ASP A 236 -3.74 13.60 15.00
CA ASP A 236 -4.25 13.90 16.35
C ASP A 236 -5.14 12.79 16.94
N ARG A 237 -5.82 12.00 16.11
CA ARG A 237 -6.85 11.03 16.53
C ARG A 237 -6.64 9.62 15.98
N ILE A 238 -5.43 9.26 15.59
CA ILE A 238 -5.12 7.88 15.19
C ILE A 238 -5.29 6.92 16.38
N ALA A 239 -5.54 5.64 16.11
CA ALA A 239 -5.69 4.59 17.13
C ALA A 239 -4.38 3.84 17.41
N GLY A 240 -3.45 3.82 16.45
CA GLY A 240 -2.17 3.12 16.55
C GLY A 240 -1.28 3.38 15.33
N VAL A 241 -0.02 2.95 15.38
CA VAL A 241 0.93 3.12 14.28
C VAL A 241 1.60 1.79 13.94
N ALA A 242 1.42 1.33 12.71
CA ALA A 242 2.14 0.21 12.11
C ALA A 242 3.35 0.76 11.34
N ILE A 243 4.56 0.45 11.78
CA ILE A 243 5.80 0.89 11.14
C ILE A 243 6.38 -0.29 10.35
N GLY A 244 6.36 -0.15 9.03
CA GLY A 244 6.97 -1.07 8.09
C GLY A 244 8.49 -0.90 7.98
N GLN A 245 8.99 -1.24 6.81
CA GLN A 245 10.40 -1.21 6.45
C GLN A 245 10.80 0.22 6.07
N PHE A 246 11.86 0.70 6.70
CA PHE A 246 12.52 1.96 6.33
C PHE A 246 13.89 1.61 5.74
N THR A 247 14.11 1.89 4.46
CA THR A 247 15.31 1.41 3.75
C THR A 247 16.10 2.53 3.08
N GLY A 248 17.35 2.23 2.71
CA GLY A 248 18.28 3.20 2.10
C GLY A 248 19.08 4.02 3.11
N PHE A 249 19.16 3.56 4.37
CA PHE A 249 20.00 4.14 5.41
C PHE A 249 21.22 3.25 5.65
N GLU A 250 22.37 3.87 5.90
CA GLU A 250 23.52 3.16 6.48
C GLU A 250 23.17 2.61 7.87
N ASP A 251 23.71 1.45 8.24
CA ASP A 251 23.34 0.76 9.48
C ASP A 251 23.47 1.63 10.74
N ALA A 252 24.54 2.43 10.81
CA ALA A 252 24.80 3.35 11.92
C ALA A 252 23.74 4.45 12.11
N ARG A 253 22.87 4.65 11.11
CA ARG A 253 21.82 5.68 11.11
C ARG A 253 20.47 5.17 11.62
N TYR A 254 20.25 3.86 11.71
CA TYR A 254 18.99 3.30 12.21
C TYR A 254 18.64 3.70 13.65
N PRO A 255 19.58 3.73 14.62
CA PRO A 255 19.26 4.20 15.97
C PRO A 255 18.73 5.64 15.99
N VAL A 256 19.26 6.51 15.12
CA VAL A 256 18.82 7.90 14.98
C VAL A 256 17.42 7.94 14.37
N LEU A 257 17.16 7.16 13.31
CA LEU A 257 15.83 7.04 12.71
C LEU A 257 14.79 6.54 13.73
N VAL A 258 15.09 5.49 14.49
CA VAL A 258 14.20 4.95 15.53
C VAL A 258 13.93 5.99 16.61
N GLY A 259 14.96 6.71 17.06
CA GLY A 259 14.80 7.81 18.01
C GLY A 259 13.85 8.90 17.48
N LEU A 260 14.00 9.25 16.20
CA LEU A 260 13.14 10.23 15.53
C LEU A 260 11.69 9.75 15.40
N LEU A 261 11.47 8.50 15.00
CA LEU A 261 10.14 7.90 14.93
C LEU A 261 9.46 7.92 16.30
N ARG A 262 10.18 7.54 17.36
CA ARG A 262 9.68 7.58 18.74
C ARG A 262 9.33 9.01 19.20
N ASP A 263 10.16 10.02 18.92
CA ASP A 263 9.85 11.41 19.30
C ASP A 263 8.59 11.95 18.60
N HIS A 264 8.41 11.65 17.31
CA HIS A 264 7.22 12.12 16.59
C HIS A 264 5.95 11.35 16.99
N LEU A 265 6.03 10.03 17.04
CA LEU A 265 4.86 9.16 17.13
C LEU A 265 4.47 8.85 18.59
N GLY A 266 5.43 8.78 19.51
CA GLY A 266 5.17 8.48 20.92
C GLY A 266 4.31 9.53 21.62
N ARG A 267 4.27 10.76 21.08
CA ARG A 267 3.46 11.87 21.61
C ARG A 267 1.95 11.64 21.56
N PHE A 268 1.48 10.74 20.71
CA PHE A 268 0.06 10.44 20.58
C PHE A 268 -0.44 9.46 21.66
N GLY A 269 0.46 8.80 22.41
CA GLY A 269 0.08 7.86 23.46
C GLY A 269 -0.66 6.62 22.96
N VAL A 270 -0.49 6.28 21.68
CA VAL A 270 -1.10 5.11 21.04
C VAL A 270 -0.09 3.98 20.88
N PRO A 271 -0.53 2.71 20.77
CA PRO A 271 0.36 1.59 20.47
C PRO A 271 1.10 1.77 19.14
N ILE A 272 2.42 1.53 19.16
CA ILE A 272 3.29 1.55 18.00
C ILE A 272 3.86 0.14 17.83
N LEU A 273 3.68 -0.46 16.65
CA LEU A 273 4.30 -1.73 16.29
C LEU A 273 5.24 -1.49 15.12
N GLY A 274 6.54 -1.57 15.36
CA GLY A 274 7.56 -1.59 14.32
C GLY A 274 8.04 -2.98 13.99
N GLY A 275 8.90 -3.07 12.97
CA GLY A 275 9.46 -4.32 12.47
C GLY A 275 8.53 -5.10 11.54
N LEU A 276 7.43 -4.48 11.07
CA LEU A 276 6.54 -5.14 10.13
C LEU A 276 7.21 -5.26 8.75
N PRO A 277 7.12 -6.42 8.09
CA PRO A 277 7.75 -6.65 6.79
C PRO A 277 6.89 -6.06 5.65
N LEU A 278 6.66 -4.75 5.68
CA LEU A 278 5.83 -4.02 4.73
C LEU A 278 6.64 -2.86 4.14
N GLY A 279 6.76 -2.79 2.83
CA GLY A 279 7.50 -1.72 2.15
C GLY A 279 8.61 -2.25 1.24
N HIS A 280 9.77 -1.61 1.29
CA HIS A 280 10.86 -1.81 0.33
C HIS A 280 12.08 -2.57 0.88
N GLY A 281 11.93 -3.30 1.98
CA GLY A 281 13.01 -4.10 2.57
C GLY A 281 13.02 -5.53 2.08
N GLU A 282 13.74 -6.39 2.78
CA GLU A 282 13.83 -7.80 2.41
C GLU A 282 12.50 -8.52 2.61
N ARG A 283 12.12 -9.35 1.61
CA ARG A 283 10.95 -10.23 1.67
C ARG A 283 9.68 -9.48 2.14
N PRO A 284 9.29 -8.38 1.47
CA PRO A 284 8.13 -7.60 1.87
C PRO A 284 6.86 -8.41 1.65
N LEU A 285 5.88 -8.25 2.53
CA LEU A 285 4.57 -8.88 2.44
C LEU A 285 3.55 -7.85 1.96
N SER A 286 2.41 -8.35 1.49
CA SER A 286 1.28 -7.52 1.08
C SER A 286 0.30 -7.35 2.24
N VAL A 287 -0.43 -6.25 2.25
CA VAL A 287 -1.48 -5.98 3.24
C VAL A 287 -2.65 -5.20 2.64
N PRO A 288 -3.91 -5.49 3.01
CA PRO A 288 -5.06 -4.69 2.61
C PRO A 288 -5.01 -3.29 3.24
N ILE A 289 -5.31 -2.25 2.46
CA ILE A 289 -5.46 -0.86 2.93
C ILE A 289 -6.94 -0.49 2.89
N GLY A 290 -7.47 -0.01 4.02
CA GLY A 290 -8.90 0.27 4.25
C GLY A 290 -9.61 -0.77 5.11
N ALA A 291 -9.04 -1.95 5.25
CA ALA A 291 -9.59 -3.05 6.05
C ALA A 291 -9.50 -2.78 7.56
N MET A 292 -10.39 -3.41 8.33
CA MET A 292 -10.28 -3.41 9.78
C MET A 292 -9.06 -4.23 10.21
N ALA A 293 -8.31 -3.72 11.18
CA ALA A 293 -7.14 -4.37 11.72
C ALA A 293 -7.09 -4.29 13.25
N VAL A 294 -6.39 -5.25 13.83
CA VAL A 294 -5.97 -5.27 15.23
C VAL A 294 -4.44 -5.28 15.23
N LEU A 295 -3.86 -4.22 15.80
CA LEU A 295 -2.44 -4.09 16.05
C LEU A 295 -2.20 -4.43 17.51
N ASP A 296 -1.46 -5.49 17.76
CA ASP A 296 -1.08 -5.97 19.09
C ASP A 296 0.43 -5.83 19.21
N ALA A 297 0.86 -4.72 19.80
CA ALA A 297 2.27 -4.37 19.91
C ALA A 297 2.97 -5.20 20.98
N THR A 298 2.23 -5.74 21.95
CA THR A 298 2.74 -6.67 22.97
C THR A 298 3.05 -8.03 22.36
N ASP A 299 2.15 -8.58 21.55
CA ASP A 299 2.36 -9.88 20.86
C ASP A 299 3.07 -9.73 19.49
N LEU A 300 3.57 -8.53 19.17
CA LEU A 300 4.32 -8.22 17.94
C LEU A 300 3.59 -8.64 16.65
N ARG A 301 2.27 -8.43 16.59
CA ARG A 301 1.45 -8.86 15.44
C ARG A 301 0.44 -7.80 14.97
N LEU A 302 0.19 -7.82 13.68
CA LEU A 302 -0.87 -7.07 13.01
C LEU A 302 -1.81 -8.07 12.32
N THR A 303 -3.07 -8.12 12.74
CA THR A 303 -4.10 -8.94 12.09
C THR A 303 -5.05 -8.05 11.31
N VAL A 304 -5.23 -8.33 10.03
CA VAL A 304 -6.07 -7.55 9.11
C VAL A 304 -7.20 -8.43 8.61
N SER A 305 -8.43 -7.96 8.81
CA SER A 305 -9.61 -8.73 8.47
C SER A 305 -9.88 -8.72 6.98
N GLN A 306 -10.14 -9.90 6.43
CA GLN A 306 -10.56 -10.09 5.04
C GLN A 306 -12.08 -10.08 4.89
N SER A 307 -12.82 -10.21 5.98
CA SER A 307 -14.28 -10.05 5.99
C SER A 307 -14.62 -8.64 6.46
N ALA A 308 -15.18 -7.79 5.58
CA ALA A 308 -15.80 -6.57 6.07
C ALA A 308 -17.04 -7.02 6.84
N LEU A 309 -16.97 -6.81 8.15
CA LEU A 309 -18.03 -7.05 9.11
C LEU A 309 -19.37 -6.54 8.55
N ASN A 310 -20.34 -7.46 8.47
CA ASN A 310 -21.76 -7.18 8.24
C ASN A 310 -22.28 -6.06 9.15
#